data_AF-A0A1F4XW63-F1
#
_entry.id   AF-A0A1F4XW63-F1
#
_cell.length_a   1.000
_cell.length_b   1.000
_cell.length_c   1.000
_cell.angle_alpha   90.00
_cell.angle_beta   90.00
_cell.angle_gamma   90.00
#
_symmetry.space_group_name_H-M   'P 1'
#
loop_
_entity.id
_entity.type
_entity.pdbx_description
1 polymer ?
#
loop_
_entity_poly.entity_id
_entity_poly.type
_entity_poly.pdbx_seq_one_letter_code
_entity_poly.pdbx_strand_id
1 'polypeptide(L)'
;MAGNLTPLKQLVVSIGEVVNLLIPIAIAVALIVFFWGLIKYIGGSGKGHDQGKKVMIAGLVSLFVMVSVWGIIRLAQGALGVDTNNTIQSPRFPGQ
;
A
#
# COMPACT_ATOMS: atom_id res chain seq x y z
N MET A 1 -23.66 -18.52 24.66
CA MET A 1 -22.49 -17.75 25.14
C MET A 1 -21.63 -17.45 23.91
N ALA A 2 -21.84 -16.31 23.24
CA ALA A 2 -20.98 -15.92 22.13
C ALA A 2 -19.63 -15.48 22.70
N GLY A 3 -18.52 -16.08 22.26
CA GLY A 3 -17.18 -15.72 22.71
C GLY A 3 -16.87 -14.26 22.40
N ASN A 4 -16.28 -13.55 23.36
CA ASN A 4 -15.90 -12.15 23.20
C ASN A 4 -14.73 -12.01 22.20
N LEU A 5 -15.04 -11.74 20.93
CA LEU A 5 -14.04 -11.56 19.85
C LEU A 5 -13.45 -10.14 19.79
N THR A 6 -13.84 -9.26 20.70
CA THR A 6 -13.40 -7.86 20.75
C THR A 6 -11.87 -7.72 20.81
N PRO A 7 -11.12 -8.49 21.63
CA PRO A 7 -9.66 -8.39 21.69
C PRO A 7 -9.00 -8.77 20.36
N LEU A 8 -9.51 -9.79 19.67
CA LEU A 8 -9.00 -10.21 18.37
C LEU A 8 -9.28 -9.16 17.28
N LYS A 9 -10.47 -8.56 17.31
CA LYS A 9 -10.81 -7.46 16.41
C LYS A 9 -9.91 -6.24 16.63
N GLN A 10 -9.61 -5.90 17.88
CA GLN A 10 -8.69 -4.79 18.20
C GLN A 10 -7.27 -5.07 17.68
N LEU A 11 -6.76 -6.30 17.86
CA LEU A 11 -5.45 -6.67 17.35
C LEU A 11 -5.36 -6.53 15.81
N VAL A 12 -6.36 -7.02 15.09
CA VAL A 12 -6.40 -6.93 13.62
C VAL A 12 -6.44 -5.48 13.15
N VAL A 13 -7.24 -4.63 13.80
CA VAL A 13 -7.33 -3.21 13.46
C VAL A 13 -6.00 -2.50 13.71
N SER A 14 -5.36 -2.72 14.87
CA SER A 14 -4.07 -2.08 15.18
C SER A 14 -2.96 -2.49 14.20
N ILE A 15 -2.92 -3.76 13.78
CA ILE A 15 -1.97 -4.20 12.74
C ILE A 15 -2.30 -3.53 11.41
N GLY A 16 -3.58 -3.47 11.04
CA GLY A 16 -4.04 -2.80 9.83
C GLY A 16 -3.61 -1.32 9.77
N GLU A 17 -3.72 -0.59 10.87
CA GLU A 17 -3.29 0.81 10.98
C GLU A 17 -1.79 0.97 10.78
N VAL A 18 -0.98 0.09 11.40
CA VAL A 18 0.48 0.11 11.22
C VAL A 18 0.85 -0.17 9.76
N VAL A 19 0.24 -1.17 9.13
CA VAL A 19 0.49 -1.49 7.72
C VAL A 19 0.09 -0.32 6.82
N ASN A 20 -1.07 0.30 7.08
CA ASN A 20 -1.56 1.43 6.28
C ASN A 20 -0.63 2.66 6.38
N LEU A 21 0.04 2.83 7.52
CA LEU A 21 1.09 3.85 7.70
C LEU A 21 2.39 3.50 6.95
N LEU A 22 2.74 2.21 6.84
CA LEU A 22 3.95 1.76 6.15
C LEU A 22 3.87 1.88 4.63
N ILE A 23 2.68 1.73 4.04
CA ILE A 23 2.47 1.84 2.59
C ILE A 23 3.00 3.15 1.99
N PRO A 24 2.61 4.36 2.46
CA PRO A 24 3.11 5.61 1.90
C PRO A 24 4.62 5.78 2.10
N ILE A 25 5.18 5.25 3.20
CA ILE A 25 6.63 5.26 3.45
C ILE A 25 7.36 4.38 2.42
N ALA A 26 6.85 3.17 2.15
CA ALA A 26 7.41 2.28 1.15
C ALA A 26 7.38 2.89 -0.27
N ILE A 27 6.29 3.56 -0.62
CA ILE A 27 6.16 4.29 -1.89
C ILE A 27 7.22 5.41 -1.97
N ALA A 28 7.41 6.19 -0.90
CA ALA A 28 8.43 7.23 -0.87
C ALA A 28 9.85 6.66 -1.05
N VAL A 29 10.18 5.55 -0.39
CA VAL A 29 11.47 4.86 -0.56
C VAL A 29 11.64 4.35 -1.99
N ALA A 30 10.60 3.74 -2.58
CA ALA A 30 10.64 3.27 -3.96
C ALA A 30 10.91 4.41 -4.96
N LEU A 31 10.29 5.58 -4.73
CA LEU A 31 10.55 6.79 -5.53
C LEU A 31 12.00 7.26 -5.40
N ILE A 32 12.56 7.29 -4.19
CA ILE A 32 13.96 7.68 -3.97
C ILE A 32 14.90 6.73 -4.72
N VAL A 33 14.68 5.42 -4.63
CA VAL A 33 15.50 4.41 -5.34
C VAL A 33 15.34 4.56 -6.86
N PHE A 34 14.13 4.80 -7.35
CA PHE A 34 13.86 5.07 -8.76
C PHE A 34 14.65 6.30 -9.26
N PHE A 35 14.58 7.42 -8.55
CA PHE A 35 15.31 8.64 -8.92
C PHE A 35 16.83 8.45 -8.85
N TRP A 36 17.33 7.68 -7.88
CA TRP A 36 18.76 7.35 -7.82
C TRP A 36 19.19 6.52 -9.04
N GLY A 37 18.38 5.53 -9.43
CA GLY A 37 18.58 4.78 -10.66
C GLY A 37 18.59 5.68 -11.90
N LEU A 38 17.66 6.63 -11.98
CA LEU A 38 17.53 7.58 -13.08
C LEU A 38 18.76 8.50 -13.20
N ILE A 39 19.21 9.08 -12.09
CA ILE A 39 20.40 9.95 -12.06
C ILE A 39 21.63 9.17 -12.55
N LYS A 40 21.79 7.91 -12.11
CA LYS A 40 22.90 7.05 -12.53
C LYS A 40 22.79 6.64 -14.01
N TYR A 41 21.57 6.44 -14.51
CA TYR A 41 21.30 6.12 -15.92
C TYR A 41 21.64 7.29 -16.85
N ILE A 42 21.24 8.51 -16.49
CA ILE A 42 21.48 9.72 -17.30
C ILE A 42 22.95 10.16 -17.25
N GLY A 43 23.58 10.11 -16.07
CA GLY A 43 24.97 10.55 -15.89
C GLY A 43 26.04 9.51 -16.24
N GLY A 44 25.66 8.25 -16.43
CA GLY A 44 26.61 7.16 -16.72
C GLY A 44 26.80 6.90 -18.20
N SER A 45 28.05 6.74 -18.65
CA SER A 45 28.40 6.22 -19.98
C SER A 45 28.93 4.78 -19.88
N GLY A 46 28.64 3.96 -20.90
CA GLY A 46 29.04 2.54 -20.94
C GLY A 46 28.39 1.71 -19.83
N LYS A 47 29.19 1.02 -19.00
CA LYS A 47 28.72 0.09 -17.96
C LYS A 47 27.82 0.74 -16.90
N GLY A 48 28.01 2.03 -16.61
CA GLY A 48 27.17 2.78 -15.68
C GLY A 48 25.74 2.99 -16.18
N HIS A 49 25.57 3.06 -17.50
CA HIS A 49 24.27 3.22 -18.16
C HIS A 49 23.40 1.97 -17.97
N ASP A 50 23.93 0.78 -18.28
CA ASP A 50 23.19 -0.48 -18.13
C ASP A 50 22.82 -0.77 -16.68
N GLN A 51 23.71 -0.44 -15.74
CA GLN A 51 23.46 -0.63 -14.32
C GLN A 51 22.42 0.37 -13.79
N GLY A 52 22.50 1.64 -14.20
CA GLY A 52 21.49 2.66 -13.89
C GLY A 52 20.11 2.28 -14.44
N LYS A 53 20.05 1.74 -15.66
CA LYS A 53 18.81 1.26 -16.29
C LYS A 53 18.15 0.14 -15.49
N LYS A 54 18.94 -0.84 -15.03
CA LYS A 54 18.42 -1.96 -14.21
C LYS A 54 17.83 -1.47 -12.90
N VAL A 55 18.51 -0.54 -12.21
CA VAL A 55 18.02 0.04 -10.95
C VAL A 55 16.77 0.89 -11.17
N MET A 56 16.73 1.70 -12.24
CA MET A 56 15.57 2.50 -12.62
C MET A 56 14.34 1.62 -12.89
N ILE A 57 14.50 0.55 -13.69
CA ILE A 57 13.40 -0.37 -14.00
C ILE A 57 12.94 -1.10 -12.72
N ALA A 58 13.87 -1.56 -11.87
CA ALA A 58 13.50 -2.21 -10.61
C ALA A 58 12.69 -1.30 -9.68
N GLY A 59 13.05 -0.02 -9.59
CA GLY A 59 12.30 1.00 -8.86
C GLY A 59 10.90 1.24 -9.45
N LEU A 60 10.82 1.36 -10.78
CA LEU A 60 9.56 1.57 -11.49
C LEU A 60 8.60 0.39 -11.34
N VAL A 61 9.11 -0.84 -11.48
CA VAL A 61 8.31 -2.07 -11.33
C VAL A 61 7.79 -2.19 -9.89
N SER A 62 8.63 -1.92 -8.89
CA SER A 62 8.21 -1.95 -7.48
C SER A 62 7.10 -0.93 -7.20
N LEU A 63 7.26 0.31 -7.70
CA LEU A 63 6.26 1.36 -7.57
C LEU A 63 4.95 0.96 -8.28
N PHE A 64 5.05 0.44 -9.50
CA PHE A 64 3.90 -0.01 -10.28
C PHE A 64 3.11 -1.07 -9.52
N VAL A 65 3.75 -2.13 -9.02
CA VAL A 65 3.06 -3.19 -8.26
C VAL A 65 2.37 -2.62 -7.02
N MET A 66 3.05 -1.77 -6.24
CA MET A 66 2.47 -1.14 -5.05
C MET A 66 1.20 -0.36 -5.35
N VAL A 67 1.21 0.47 -6.42
CA VAL A 67 0.05 1.28 -6.82
C VAL A 67 -1.03 0.44 -7.49
N SER A 68 -0.64 -0.54 -8.32
CA SER A 68 -1.56 -1.42 -9.03
C SER A 68 -2.40 -2.27 -8.09
N VAL A 69 -1.84 -2.76 -6.98
CA VAL A 69 -2.62 -3.52 -5.98
C VAL A 69 -3.77 -2.67 -5.45
N TRP A 70 -3.53 -1.41 -5.07
CA TRP A 70 -4.59 -0.52 -4.58
C TRP A 70 -5.63 -0.19 -5.66
N GLY A 71 -5.16 0.07 -6.89
CA GLY A 71 -6.05 0.29 -8.04
C GLY A 71 -6.96 -0.90 -8.33
N ILE A 72 -6.42 -2.12 -8.31
CA ILE A 72 -7.18 -3.36 -8.50
C ILE A 72 -8.16 -3.58 -7.35
N ILE A 73 -7.76 -3.36 -6.09
CA ILE A 73 -8.65 -3.46 -4.94
C ILE A 73 -9.85 -2.52 -5.11
N ARG A 74 -9.60 -1.25 -5.48
CA ARG A 74 -10.68 -0.26 -5.67
C ARG A 74 -11.61 -0.63 -6.82
N LEU A 75 -11.05 -1.15 -7.91
CA LEU A 75 -11.85 -1.63 -9.05
C LEU A 75 -12.70 -2.83 -8.66
N ALA A 76 -12.14 -3.78 -7.91
CA ALA A 76 -12.87 -4.93 -7.38
C ALA A 76 -13.97 -4.51 -6.40
N GLN A 77 -13.70 -3.54 -5.51
CA GLN A 77 -14.70 -2.99 -4.59
C GLN A 77 -15.88 -2.37 -5.35
N GLY A 78 -15.60 -1.58 -6.39
CA GLY A 78 -16.65 -1.01 -7.24
C GLY A 78 -17.43 -2.06 -8.02
N ALA A 79 -16.76 -3.09 -8.54
CA ALA A 79 -17.40 -4.17 -9.28
C ALA A 79 -18.28 -5.07 -8.39
N LEU A 80 -17.89 -5.27 -7.13
CA LEU A 80 -18.59 -6.13 -6.17
C LEU A 80 -19.55 -5.36 -5.24
N GLY A 81 -19.61 -4.03 -5.34
CA GLY A 81 -20.47 -3.19 -4.48
C GLY A 81 -20.04 -3.18 -3.01
N VAL A 82 -18.73 -3.25 -2.74
CA VAL A 82 -18.20 -3.29 -1.37
C VAL A 82 -17.80 -1.89 -0.91
N ASP A 83 -18.59 -1.30 -0.02
CA ASP A 83 -18.30 0.00 0.61
C ASP A 83 -17.49 -0.17 1.90
N THR A 84 -16.21 0.25 1.88
CA THR A 84 -15.33 0.22 3.06
C THR A 84 -15.53 1.41 4.01
N ASN A 85 -16.30 2.42 3.60
CA ASN A 85 -16.58 3.62 4.40
C ASN A 85 -17.82 3.49 5.29
N ASN A 86 -18.49 2.33 5.29
CA ASN A 86 -19.65 2.14 6.14
C ASN A 86 -19.18 1.88 7.56
N THR A 87 -19.20 2.92 8.40
CA THR A 87 -19.09 2.72 9.84
C THR A 87 -20.27 1.84 10.24
N ILE A 88 -19.98 0.58 10.60
CA ILE A 88 -20.98 -0.31 11.20
C ILE A 88 -21.34 0.32 12.54
N GLN A 89 -22.32 1.24 12.53
CA GLN A 89 -22.98 1.70 13.75
C GLN A 89 -23.59 0.44 14.35
N SER A 90 -22.92 -0.11 15.36
CA SER A 90 -23.50 -1.12 16.21
C SER A 90 -24.84 -0.59 16.71
N PRO A 91 -25.95 -1.30 16.50
CA PRO A 91 -27.25 -0.88 17.01
C PRO A 91 -27.14 -0.55 18.51
N ARG A 92 -27.28 0.73 18.84
CA ARG A 92 -27.36 1.21 20.22
C ARG A 92 -28.77 0.99 20.71
N PHE A 93 -28.90 0.32 21.85
CA PHE A 93 -30.19 0.18 22.50
C PHE A 93 -30.61 1.54 23.05
N PRO A 94 -31.83 2.04 22.74
CA PRO A 94 -32.35 3.23 23.37
C PRO A 94 -32.42 3.04 24.89
N GLY A 95 -31.73 3.89 25.66
CA GLY A 95 -31.78 3.88 27.13
C GLY A 95 -30.45 3.84 27.88
N GLN A 96 -29.31 4.02 27.20
CA GLN A 96 -27.99 4.29 27.80
C GLN A 96 -27.35 5.50 27.11
#